data_AF-A0A7Y6ARP9-F1
#
_entry.id   AF-A0A7Y6ARP9-F1
#
_cell.length_a   1.000
_cell.length_b   1.000
_cell.length_c   1.000
_cell.angle_alpha   90.00
_cell.angle_beta   90.00
_cell.angle_gamma   90.00
#
_symmetry.space_group_name_H-M   'P 1'
#
loop_
_entity.id
_entity.type
_entity.pdbx_description
1 polymer ?
#
loop_
_entity_poly.entity_id
_entity_poly.type
_entity_poly.pdbx_seq_one_letter_code
_entity_poly.pdbx_strand_id
1 'polypeptide(L)'
;MKKITPDPPEAPNASDLDELSKASHLAVSKRLRNPNHADPICHVFTIVPNVDTETLLCLACETLASLNVLTTDLACKLEGSPRSLALSIQQLAVVGELLVNRALDNVDPPVGA
;
A
#
# COMPACT_ATOMS: atom_id res chain seq x y z
N MET A 1 25.27 23.50 -38.77
CA MET A 1 23.94 23.22 -38.18
C MET A 1 24.14 23.16 -36.67
N LYS A 2 23.50 24.05 -35.90
CA LYS A 2 23.61 24.05 -34.43
C LYS A 2 22.70 22.94 -33.89
N LYS A 3 23.28 21.97 -33.19
CA LYS A 3 22.57 20.89 -32.51
C LYS A 3 21.75 21.53 -31.39
N ILE A 4 20.43 21.56 -31.53
CA ILE A 4 19.51 21.99 -30.48
C ILE A 4 19.47 20.85 -29.48
N THR A 5 20.15 21.04 -28.35
CA THR A 5 20.02 20.14 -27.19
C THR A 5 18.61 20.33 -26.64
N PRO A 6 17.78 19.27 -26.50
CA PRO A 6 16.48 19.39 -25.86
C PRO A 6 16.68 19.69 -24.37
N ASP A 7 15.95 20.67 -23.84
CA ASP A 7 15.91 20.94 -22.41
C ASP A 7 15.39 19.72 -21.62
N PRO A 8 15.91 19.50 -20.41
CA PRO A 8 15.47 18.40 -19.56
C PRO A 8 14.02 18.62 -19.07
N PRO A 9 13.26 17.54 -18.80
CA PRO A 9 11.89 17.67 -18.32
C PRO A 9 11.85 18.42 -16.99
N GLU A 10 11.01 19.43 -16.93
CA GLU A 10 10.80 20.30 -15.78
C GLU A 10 10.33 19.47 -14.57
N ALA A 11 10.93 19.68 -13.41
CA ALA A 11 10.57 18.98 -12.19
C ALA A 11 9.12 19.34 -11.79
N PRO A 12 8.30 18.38 -11.33
CA PRO A 12 6.91 18.65 -10.99
C PRO A 12 6.82 19.73 -9.90
N ASN A 13 5.95 20.71 -10.13
CA ASN A 13 5.82 21.89 -9.30
C ASN A 13 5.12 21.51 -7.99
N ALA A 14 5.40 22.23 -6.90
CA ALA A 14 4.73 21.99 -5.60
C ALA A 14 3.19 22.03 -5.69
N SER A 15 2.64 22.80 -6.64
CA SER A 15 1.21 22.88 -6.93
C SER A 15 0.64 21.57 -7.53
N ASP A 16 1.42 20.86 -8.36
CA ASP A 16 0.98 19.61 -8.97
C ASP A 16 0.89 18.48 -7.92
N LEU A 17 1.77 18.51 -6.92
CA LEU A 17 1.75 17.56 -5.81
C LEU A 17 0.54 17.77 -4.87
N ASP A 18 0.15 19.04 -4.64
CA ASP A 18 -1.01 19.39 -3.81
C ASP A 18 -2.34 19.02 -4.51
N GLU A 19 -2.43 19.23 -5.82
CA GLU A 19 -3.55 18.77 -6.65
C GLU A 19 -3.63 17.24 -6.67
N LEU A 20 -2.50 16.54 -6.83
CA LEU A 20 -2.47 15.07 -6.80
C LEU A 20 -2.87 14.52 -5.42
N SER A 21 -2.44 15.18 -4.35
CA SER A 21 -2.81 14.86 -2.97
C SER A 21 -4.31 15.03 -2.75
N LYS A 22 -4.89 16.17 -3.17
CA LYS A 22 -6.33 16.44 -3.09
C LYS A 22 -7.14 15.45 -3.94
N ALA A 23 -6.72 15.16 -5.16
CA ALA A 23 -7.36 14.18 -6.04
C ALA A 23 -7.33 12.78 -5.41
N SER A 24 -6.20 12.40 -4.79
CA SER A 24 -6.05 11.13 -4.09
C SER A 24 -6.96 11.05 -2.86
N HIS A 25 -7.00 12.11 -2.04
CA HIS A 25 -7.89 12.18 -0.88
C HIS A 25 -9.38 12.16 -1.28
N LEU A 26 -9.76 12.85 -2.36
CA LEU A 26 -11.12 12.84 -2.89
C LEU A 26 -11.52 11.45 -3.42
N ALA A 27 -10.62 10.78 -4.15
CA ALA A 27 -10.86 9.44 -4.66
C ALA A 27 -11.00 8.42 -3.52
N VAL A 28 -10.11 8.47 -2.52
CA VAL A 28 -10.15 7.58 -1.34
C VAL A 28 -11.41 7.83 -0.51
N SER A 29 -11.78 9.09 -0.25
CA SER A 29 -12.98 9.43 0.53
C SER A 29 -14.28 9.06 -0.19
N LYS A 30 -14.33 9.13 -1.52
CA LYS A 30 -15.48 8.66 -2.32
C LYS A 30 -15.59 7.13 -2.32
N ARG A 31 -14.48 6.39 -2.31
CA ARG A 31 -14.43 4.92 -2.21
C ARG A 31 -15.00 4.39 -0.89
N LEU A 32 -14.73 5.06 0.22
CA LEU A 32 -15.21 4.64 1.55
C LEU A 32 -16.72 4.84 1.75
N ARG A 33 -17.40 5.57 0.86
CA ARG A 33 -18.79 6.04 1.06
C ARG A 33 -19.84 5.20 0.33
N ASN A 34 -19.46 4.25 -0.53
CA ASN A 34 -20.42 3.40 -1.25
C ASN A 34 -20.13 1.89 -1.07
N PRO A 35 -20.77 1.23 -0.09
CA PRO A 35 -20.56 -0.20 0.18
C PRO A 35 -21.11 -1.13 -0.91
N ASN A 36 -21.90 -0.62 -1.87
CA ASN A 36 -22.49 -1.41 -2.96
C ASN A 36 -21.73 -1.29 -4.29
N HIS A 37 -20.61 -0.58 -4.33
CA HIS A 37 -19.79 -0.44 -5.52
C HIS A 37 -18.35 -0.83 -5.18
N ALA A 38 -18.02 -2.10 -5.41
CA ALA A 38 -16.63 -2.55 -5.46
C ALA A 38 -15.98 -1.90 -6.69
N ASP A 39 -15.48 -0.68 -6.53
CA ASP A 39 -14.79 0.01 -7.62
C ASP A 39 -13.47 -0.70 -7.89
N PRO A 40 -13.13 -1.01 -9.16
CA PRO A 40 -12.11 -1.97 -9.51
C PRO A 40 -10.75 -1.29 -9.33
N ILE A 41 -10.05 -1.64 -8.26
CA ILE A 41 -8.63 -1.31 -8.15
C ILE A 41 -7.91 -2.26 -9.12
N CYS A 42 -7.87 -1.85 -10.39
CA CYS A 42 -7.23 -2.54 -11.52
C CYS A 42 -8.00 -3.77 -12.03
N HIS A 43 -8.65 -3.70 -13.21
CA HIS A 43 -9.24 -4.88 -13.87
C HIS A 43 -8.23 -6.00 -14.19
N VAL A 44 -6.93 -5.78 -13.99
CA VAL A 44 -5.89 -6.81 -14.14
C VAL A 44 -5.89 -7.80 -12.98
N PHE A 45 -6.28 -7.37 -11.77
CA PHE A 45 -6.31 -8.22 -10.58
C PHE A 45 -7.61 -8.01 -9.80
N THR A 46 -8.32 -9.08 -9.48
CA THR A 46 -9.55 -9.04 -8.67
C THR A 46 -9.52 -10.14 -7.62
N ILE A 47 -10.09 -9.85 -6.45
CA ILE A 47 -10.35 -10.87 -5.43
C ILE A 47 -11.71 -11.48 -5.76
N VAL A 48 -11.77 -12.80 -5.88
CA VAL A 48 -13.02 -13.53 -6.17
C VAL A 48 -14.00 -13.32 -5.00
N PRO A 49 -15.28 -13.00 -5.25
CA PRO A 49 -16.22 -12.57 -4.21
C PRO A 49 -16.58 -13.64 -3.16
N ASN A 50 -16.25 -14.91 -3.41
CA ASN A 50 -16.57 -16.05 -2.54
C ASN A 50 -15.32 -16.71 -1.92
N VAL A 51 -14.20 -15.98 -1.84
CA VAL A 51 -13.01 -16.46 -1.11
C VAL A 51 -13.30 -16.38 0.39
N ASP A 52 -12.94 -17.44 1.10
CA ASP A 52 -13.08 -17.51 2.55
C ASP A 52 -12.18 -16.49 3.27
N THR A 53 -12.66 -15.99 4.41
CA THR A 53 -11.97 -14.98 5.21
C THR A 53 -10.59 -15.45 5.65
N GLU A 54 -10.43 -16.73 5.96
CA GLU A 54 -9.15 -17.33 6.36
C GLU A 54 -8.11 -17.20 5.23
N THR A 55 -8.47 -17.58 4.00
CA THR A 55 -7.62 -17.43 2.82
C THR A 55 -7.27 -15.97 2.54
N LEU A 56 -8.23 -15.04 2.71
CA LEU A 56 -7.96 -13.60 2.55
C LEU A 56 -6.96 -13.08 3.59
N LEU A 57 -7.13 -13.48 4.85
CA LEU A 57 -6.25 -13.08 5.93
C LEU A 57 -4.86 -13.73 5.82
N CYS A 58 -4.79 -15.00 5.40
CA CYS A 58 -3.54 -15.69 5.10
C CYS A 58 -2.77 -14.98 3.98
N LEU A 59 -3.43 -14.69 2.86
CA LEU A 59 -2.83 -13.93 1.75
C LEU A 59 -2.36 -12.53 2.20
N ALA A 60 -3.12 -11.88 3.08
CA ALA A 60 -2.70 -10.59 3.65
C ALA A 60 -1.43 -10.73 4.50
N CYS A 61 -1.35 -11.75 5.37
CA CYS A 61 -0.14 -12.04 6.14
C CYS A 61 1.07 -12.31 5.24
N GLU A 62 0.93 -13.16 4.22
CA GLU A 62 2.02 -13.46 3.29
C GLU A 62 2.48 -12.23 2.49
N THR A 63 1.53 -11.40 2.07
CA THR A 63 1.81 -10.14 1.34
C THR A 63 2.56 -9.16 2.23
N LEU A 64 2.14 -9.00 3.49
CA LEU A 64 2.78 -8.12 4.45
C LEU A 64 4.19 -8.61 4.84
N ALA A 65 4.36 -9.91 5.05
CA ALA A 65 5.67 -10.51 5.32
C ALA A 65 6.63 -10.27 4.15
N SER A 66 6.14 -10.44 2.91
CA SER A 66 6.92 -10.15 1.70
C SER A 66 7.28 -8.66 1.60
N LEU A 67 6.34 -7.77 1.90
CA LEU A 67 6.56 -6.32 1.93
C LEU A 67 7.62 -5.94 2.98
N ASN A 68 7.58 -6.56 4.17
CA ASN A 68 8.53 -6.32 5.25
C ASN A 68 9.96 -6.68 4.81
N VAL A 69 10.15 -7.84 4.18
CA VAL A 69 11.46 -8.27 3.64
C VAL A 69 11.97 -7.30 2.57
N LEU A 70 11.12 -6.96 1.60
CA LEU A 70 11.50 -6.04 0.51
C LEU A 70 11.83 -4.64 1.02
N THR A 71 11.05 -4.14 1.97
CA THR A 71 11.26 -2.81 2.54
C THR A 71 12.52 -2.76 3.41
N THR A 72 12.84 -3.85 4.12
CA THR A 72 14.11 -3.99 4.85
C THR A 72 15.30 -3.96 3.90
N ASP A 73 15.25 -4.76 2.83
CA ASP A 73 16.31 -4.80 1.82
C ASP A 73 16.49 -3.43 1.15
N LEU A 74 15.38 -2.74 0.85
CA LEU A 74 15.41 -1.37 0.34
C LEU A 74 16.02 -0.40 1.36
N ALA A 75 15.62 -0.46 2.63
CA ALA A 75 16.18 0.40 3.68
C ALA A 75 17.69 0.20 3.83
N CYS A 76 18.18 -1.03 3.70
CA CYS A 76 19.61 -1.35 3.72
C CYS A 76 20.40 -0.69 2.57
N LYS A 77 19.78 -0.51 1.40
CA LYS A 77 20.39 0.10 0.21
C LYS A 77 20.33 1.64 0.19
N LEU A 78 19.55 2.24 1.08
CA LEU A 78 19.35 3.69 1.17
C LEU A 78 20.12 4.30 2.34
N GLU A 79 20.42 5.60 2.22
CA GLU A 79 21.03 6.42 3.26
C GLU A 79 20.18 7.67 3.54
N GLY A 80 20.37 8.29 4.71
CA GLY A 80 19.72 9.55 5.08
C GLY A 80 18.19 9.50 5.12
N SER A 81 17.52 10.52 4.58
CA SER A 81 16.07 10.68 4.63
C SER A 81 15.28 9.55 3.93
N PRO A 82 15.65 9.09 2.71
CA PRO A 82 14.99 7.95 2.06
C PRO A 82 15.03 6.65 2.86
N ARG A 83 16.10 6.40 3.61
CA ARG A 83 16.19 5.24 4.51
C ARG A 83 15.16 5.33 5.64
N SER A 84 15.01 6.51 6.25
CA SER A 84 14.01 6.73 7.30
C SER A 84 12.58 6.50 6.78
N LEU A 85 12.31 6.92 5.54
CA LEU A 85 11.03 6.65 4.89
C LEU A 85 10.81 5.15 4.67
N ALA A 86 11.81 4.42 4.17
CA ALA A 86 11.71 2.97 4.02
C ALA A 86 11.46 2.26 5.36
N LEU A 87 12.18 2.64 6.43
CA LEU A 87 11.94 2.10 7.78
C LEU A 87 10.53 2.43 8.29
N SER A 88 9.99 3.61 7.96
CA SER A 88 8.61 3.97 8.32
C SER A 88 7.58 3.09 7.60
N ILE A 89 7.80 2.80 6.31
CA ILE A 89 6.96 1.85 5.55
C ILE A 89 7.04 0.46 6.17
N GLN A 90 8.24 0.02 6.56
CA GLN A 90 8.44 -1.26 7.23
C GLN A 90 7.65 -1.32 8.54
N GLN A 91 7.72 -0.27 9.35
CA GLN A 91 6.97 -0.19 10.60
C GLN A 91 5.46 -0.28 10.36
N LEU A 92 4.93 0.37 9.32
CA LEU A 92 3.51 0.25 8.95
C LEU A 92 3.15 -1.18 8.50
N ALA A 93 4.03 -1.87 7.77
CA ALA A 93 3.82 -3.26 7.39
C ALA A 93 3.73 -4.18 8.63
N VAL A 94 4.64 -4.02 9.59
CA VAL A 94 4.63 -4.77 10.86
C VAL A 94 3.33 -4.51 11.65
N VAL A 95 2.88 -3.25 11.73
CA VAL A 95 1.59 -2.93 12.36
C VAL A 95 0.43 -3.60 11.63
N GLY A 96 0.48 -3.64 10.29
CA GLY A 96 -0.47 -4.38 9.47
C GLY A 96 -0.52 -5.87 9.82
N GLU A 97 0.64 -6.53 9.96
CA GLU A 97 0.71 -7.95 10.32
C GLU A 97 0.06 -8.21 11.67
N LEU A 98 0.33 -7.36 12.66
CA LEU A 98 -0.28 -7.47 13.99
C LEU A 98 -1.81 -7.31 13.94
N LEU A 99 -2.32 -6.39 13.12
CA LEU A 99 -3.76 -6.20 12.93
C LEU A 99 -4.42 -7.39 12.25
N VAL A 100 -3.79 -7.97 11.23
CA VAL A 100 -4.30 -9.15 10.51
C VAL A 100 -4.28 -10.37 11.43
N ASN A 101 -3.18 -10.60 12.17
CA ASN A 101 -3.10 -11.68 13.16
C ASN A 101 -4.19 -11.53 14.22
N ARG A 102 -4.43 -10.32 14.72
CA ARG A 102 -5.53 -10.08 15.67
C ARG A 102 -6.91 -10.30 15.05
N ALA A 103 -7.08 -10.01 13.77
CA ALA A 103 -8.33 -10.28 13.06
C ALA A 103 -8.55 -11.78 12.86
N LEU A 104 -7.49 -12.55 12.55
CA LEU A 104 -7.51 -14.01 12.50
C LEU A 104 -7.97 -14.61 13.84
N ASP A 105 -7.36 -14.19 14.95
CA ASP A 105 -7.73 -14.64 16.29
C ASP A 105 -9.21 -14.39 16.64
N ASN A 106 -9.83 -13.36 16.05
CA ASN A 106 -11.25 -13.06 16.28
C ASN A 106 -12.18 -13.95 15.44
N VAL A 107 -11.70 -14.44 14.29
CA VAL A 107 -12.45 -15.31 13.37
C VAL A 107 -12.33 -16.77 13.77
N ASP A 108 -11.15 -17.18 14.26
CA ASP A 108 -10.90 -18.51 14.84
C ASP A 108 -10.43 -18.37 16.29
N PRO A 109 -11.36 -18.12 17.24
CA PRO A 109 -11.00 -17.96 18.63
C PRO A 109 -10.42 -19.27 19.18
N PRO A 110 -9.33 -19.23 19.96
CA PRO A 110 -8.77 -20.44 20.54
C PRO A 110 -9.83 -21.13 21.39
N VAL A 111 -10.02 -22.43 21.16
CA VAL A 111 -10.95 -23.28 21.92
C VAL A 111 -10.61 -23.18 23.41
N GLY A 112 -11.37 -22.37 24.15
CA GLY A 112 -11.23 -22.23 25.60
C GLY A 112 -11.24 -20.82 26.19
N ALA A 113 -11.60 -19.76 25.44
CA ALA A 113 -11.87 -18.44 26.00
C ALA A 113 -13.33 -18.26 26.45
#